data_AF-A0A7H1M999-F1
#
_entry.id   AF-A0A7H1M999-F1
#
_cell.length_a   1.000
_cell.length_b   1.000
_cell.length_c   1.000
_cell.angle_alpha   90.00
_cell.angle_beta   90.00
_cell.angle_gamma   90.00
#
_symmetry.space_group_name_H-M   'P 1'
#
loop_
_entity.id
_entity.type
_entity.pdbx_description
1 polymer ?
#
loop_
_entity_poly.entity_id
_entity_poly.type
_entity_poly.pdbx_seq_one_letter_code
_entity_poly.pdbx_strand_id
1 'polypeptide(L)'
;MIVHHPYALSHRSETPPFVKEEKNVFQGITDSEGRTAVFAFDHPMLAEGWVLRPRAGAGPFGEQFVIRDSHGLPLPGADYALLICNNPPDIYRGYSDAEGMTAY
;
A
#
# COMPACT_ATOMS: atom_id res chain seq x y z
N MET A 1 16.71 -12.41 -13.95
CA MET A 1 16.08 -12.73 -12.65
C MET A 1 14.64 -12.29 -12.73
N ILE A 2 13.70 -13.16 -12.35
CA ILE A 2 12.30 -12.78 -12.16
C ILE A 2 12.22 -11.99 -10.85
N VAL A 3 11.68 -10.78 -10.88
CA VAL A 3 11.56 -9.92 -9.69
C VAL A 3 10.10 -9.92 -9.26
N HIS A 4 9.85 -10.51 -8.09
CA HIS A 4 8.56 -10.47 -7.42
C HIS A 4 8.48 -9.22 -6.55
N HIS A 5 7.40 -8.46 -6.64
CA HIS A 5 7.22 -7.21 -5.91
C HIS A 5 6.16 -7.37 -4.83
N PRO A 6 6.51 -7.22 -3.54
CA PRO A 6 5.53 -7.12 -2.48
C PRO A 6 4.65 -5.88 -2.67
N TYR A 7 3.34 -6.04 -2.51
CA TYR A 7 2.38 -4.95 -2.66
C TYR A 7 1.30 -4.99 -1.58
N ALA A 8 0.72 -3.83 -1.32
CA ALA A 8 -0.46 -3.65 -0.50
C ALA A 8 -1.58 -3.07 -1.38
N LEU A 9 -2.78 -3.64 -1.26
CA LEU A 9 -3.96 -3.24 -2.00
C LEU A 9 -5.10 -2.92 -1.04
N SER A 10 -5.69 -1.74 -1.16
CA SER A 10 -6.87 -1.30 -0.41
C SER A 10 -7.84 -0.57 -1.32
N HIS A 11 -9.04 -0.32 -0.84
CA HIS A 11 -10.04 0.50 -1.52
C HIS A 11 -10.49 1.65 -0.61
N ARG A 12 -10.72 2.83 -1.19
CA ARG A 12 -10.96 4.09 -0.44
C ARG A 12 -12.32 4.13 0.27
N SER A 13 -13.34 3.48 -0.30
CA SER A 13 -14.71 3.54 0.22
C SER A 13 -15.17 2.27 0.91
N GLU A 14 -14.46 1.15 0.74
CA GLU A 14 -14.96 -0.18 1.09
C GLU A 14 -13.82 -1.08 1.55
N THR A 15 -14.08 -1.95 2.52
CA THR A 15 -13.12 -2.98 2.93
C THR A 15 -13.36 -4.23 2.09
N PRO A 16 -12.37 -4.71 1.32
CA PRO A 16 -12.54 -5.95 0.56
C PRO A 16 -12.86 -7.13 1.48
N PRO A 17 -13.80 -8.03 1.12
CA PRO A 17 -14.33 -9.05 2.03
C PRO A 17 -13.33 -10.14 2.43
N PHE A 18 -12.19 -10.21 1.75
CA PHE A 18 -11.09 -11.14 2.01
C PHE A 18 -10.00 -10.55 2.91
N VAL A 19 -10.19 -9.33 3.39
CA VAL A 19 -9.26 -8.61 4.26
C VAL A 19 -9.78 -8.62 5.69
N LYS A 20 -8.87 -8.81 6.65
CA LYS A 20 -9.19 -8.67 8.07
C LYS A 20 -9.47 -7.20 8.41
N GLU A 21 -10.54 -6.93 9.14
CA GLU A 21 -10.98 -5.57 9.50
C GLU A 21 -9.86 -4.76 10.19
N GLU A 22 -9.05 -5.41 11.03
CA GLU A 22 -7.95 -4.74 11.74
C GLU A 22 -6.84 -4.22 10.82
N LYS A 23 -6.77 -4.75 9.59
CA LYS A 23 -5.79 -4.33 8.58
C LYS A 23 -6.39 -3.42 7.51
N ASN A 24 -7.61 -3.68 7.05
CA ASN A 24 -8.22 -2.99 5.90
C ASN A 24 -7.31 -2.88 4.65
N VAL A 25 -6.29 -3.74 4.54
CA VAL A 25 -5.37 -3.88 3.42
C VAL A 25 -5.17 -5.36 3.09
N PHE A 26 -5.20 -5.69 1.82
CA PHE A 26 -4.66 -6.96 1.31
C PHE A 26 -3.15 -6.81 1.10
N GLN A 27 -2.38 -7.83 1.45
CA GLN A 27 -0.94 -7.86 1.23
C GLN A 27 -0.58 -9.04 0.33
N GLY A 28 0.02 -8.75 -0.82
CA GLY A 28 0.38 -9.73 -1.83
C GLY A 28 1.81 -9.62 -2.32
N ILE A 29 2.15 -10.51 -3.24
CA ILE A 29 3.41 -10.52 -3.99
C ILE A 29 3.04 -10.72 -5.45
N THR A 30 3.59 -9.91 -6.37
CA THR A 30 3.30 -10.06 -7.80
C THR A 30 3.80 -11.40 -8.34
N ASP A 31 3.22 -11.89 -9.42
CA ASP A 31 3.77 -13.01 -10.17
C ASP A 31 5.06 -12.62 -10.92
N SER A 32 5.56 -13.56 -11.74
CA SER A 32 6.79 -13.35 -12.50
C SER A 32 6.70 -12.31 -13.61
N GLU A 33 5.49 -11.94 -14.01
CA GLU A 33 5.20 -10.92 -15.01
C GLU A 33 4.83 -9.58 -14.35
N GLY A 34 4.89 -9.48 -13.02
CA GLY A 34 4.54 -8.27 -12.28
C GLY A 34 3.04 -8.10 -12.05
N ARG A 35 2.22 -9.12 -12.29
CA ARG A 35 0.76 -9.04 -12.12
C ARG A 35 0.37 -9.28 -10.66
N THR A 36 -0.68 -8.58 -10.22
CA THR A 36 -1.31 -8.77 -8.91
C THR A 36 -2.32 -9.93 -8.94
N ALA A 37 -2.74 -10.38 -7.76
CA ALA A 37 -3.87 -11.29 -7.63
C ALA A 37 -5.15 -10.66 -8.20
N VAL A 38 -6.01 -11.52 -8.78
CA VAL A 38 -7.33 -11.16 -9.29
C VAL A 38 -8.38 -11.57 -8.27
N PHE A 39 -9.33 -10.68 -7.99
CA PHE A 39 -10.41 -10.90 -7.05
C PHE A 39 -11.75 -10.81 -7.78
N ALA A 40 -12.68 -11.68 -7.41
CA ALA A 40 -14.07 -11.61 -7.85
C ALA A 40 -14.93 -11.02 -6.73
N PHE A 41 -15.78 -10.05 -7.07
CA PHE A 41 -16.72 -9.40 -6.16
C PHE A 41 -18.15 -9.72 -6.60
N ASP A 42 -19.08 -9.75 -5.65
CA ASP A 42 -20.51 -9.95 -5.89
C ASP A 42 -21.22 -8.66 -6.36
N HIS A 43 -20.51 -7.54 -6.33
CA HIS A 43 -20.95 -6.24 -6.84
C HIS A 43 -19.78 -5.51 -7.54
N PRO A 44 -20.08 -4.51 -8.39
CA PRO A 44 -19.04 -3.70 -9.03
C PRO A 44 -18.30 -2.84 -7.98
N MET A 45 -16.96 -2.90 -8.00
CA MET A 45 -16.11 -1.95 -7.28
C MET A 45 -15.59 -0.88 -8.23
N LEU A 46 -15.63 0.39 -7.81
CA LEU A 46 -15.17 1.51 -8.61
C LEU A 46 -13.65 1.45 -8.83
N ALA A 47 -13.20 1.58 -10.07
CA ALA A 47 -11.79 1.44 -10.42
C ALA A 47 -10.92 2.50 -9.73
N GLU A 48 -11.44 3.73 -9.65
CA GLU A 48 -10.80 4.90 -9.03
C GLU A 48 -10.63 4.79 -7.51
N GLY A 49 -11.33 3.86 -6.85
CA GLY A 49 -11.22 3.65 -5.42
C GLY A 49 -10.02 2.79 -5.03
N TRP A 50 -9.41 2.06 -5.97
CA TRP A 50 -8.28 1.19 -5.69
C TRP A 50 -6.99 1.95 -5.42
N VAL A 51 -6.27 1.53 -4.37
CA VAL A 51 -4.97 2.07 -3.99
C VAL A 51 -3.99 0.92 -3.94
N LEU A 52 -3.08 0.86 -4.92
CA LEU A 52 -1.99 -0.10 -5.01
C LEU A 52 -0.69 0.58 -4.60
N ARG A 53 -0.03 0.05 -3.56
CA ARG A 53 1.23 0.60 -3.05
C ARG A 53 2.30 -0.47 -2.92
N PRO A 54 3.58 -0.11 -3.05
CA PRO A 54 4.67 -0.97 -2.60
C PRO A 54 4.46 -1.37 -1.14
N ARG A 55 4.78 -2.62 -0.81
CA ARG A 55 4.77 -3.11 0.56
C ARG A 55 6.19 -3.18 1.11
N ALA A 56 6.49 -2.29 2.03
CA ALA A 56 7.72 -2.25 2.79
C ALA A 56 7.63 -3.15 4.05
N GLY A 57 6.48 -3.17 4.73
CA GLY A 57 6.28 -3.91 5.99
C GLY A 57 5.06 -4.82 6.03
N ALA A 58 4.97 -5.64 7.08
CA ALA A 58 3.83 -6.54 7.32
C ALA A 58 3.46 -6.64 8.81
N GLY A 59 3.19 -5.49 9.44
CA GLY A 59 2.78 -5.42 10.84
C GLY A 59 1.36 -5.96 11.10
N PRO A 60 0.96 -6.10 12.38
CA PRO A 60 -0.39 -6.51 12.76
C PRO A 60 -1.44 -5.44 12.45
N PHE A 61 -1.05 -4.17 12.49
CA PHE A 61 -1.92 -3.03 12.25
C PHE A 61 -1.69 -2.49 10.83
N GLY A 62 -2.78 -2.26 10.11
CA GLY A 62 -2.80 -1.83 8.71
C GLY A 62 -2.39 -0.38 8.48
N GLU A 63 -1.37 0.11 9.16
CA GLU A 63 -1.04 1.54 9.20
C GLU A 63 -0.66 2.07 7.82
N GLN A 64 -1.15 3.27 7.53
CA GLN A 64 -0.92 3.97 6.28
C GLN A 64 -0.51 5.40 6.63
N PHE A 65 0.57 5.87 6.02
CA PHE A 65 1.06 7.23 6.24
C PHE A 65 0.75 8.10 5.03
N VAL A 66 0.41 9.36 5.32
CA VAL A 66 0.15 10.40 4.33
C VAL A 66 1.01 11.61 4.67
N ILE A 67 1.83 12.04 3.72
CA ILE A 67 2.65 13.25 3.85
C ILE A 67 1.79 14.44 3.39
N ARG A 68 1.72 15.45 4.25
CA ARG A 68 0.97 16.68 4.01
C ARG A 68 1.84 17.91 4.24
N ASP A 69 1.52 19.01 3.58
CA ASP A 69 2.14 20.31 3.83
C ASP A 69 1.59 20.97 5.11
N SER A 70 2.09 22.17 5.44
CA SER A 70 1.65 22.95 6.60
C SER A 70 0.18 23.39 6.55
N HIS A 71 -0.45 23.34 5.38
CA HIS A 71 -1.88 23.64 5.18
C HIS A 71 -2.75 22.38 5.21
N GLY A 72 -2.15 21.21 5.41
CA GLY A 72 -2.85 19.92 5.43
C GLY A 72 -3.16 19.35 4.04
N LEU A 73 -2.62 19.94 2.98
CA LEU A 73 -2.78 19.41 1.61
C LEU A 73 -1.82 18.25 1.38
N PRO A 74 -2.21 17.19 0.64
CA PRO A 74 -1.30 16.12 0.25
C PRO A 74 -0.05 16.66 -0.45
N LEU A 75 1.11 16.12 -0.11
CA LEU A 75 2.39 16.51 -0.70
C LEU A 75 2.89 15.40 -1.64
N PRO A 76 2.63 15.48 -2.95
CA PRO A 76 3.05 14.47 -3.92
C PRO A 76 4.54 14.58 -4.24
N GLY A 77 5.19 13.44 -4.50
CA GLY A 77 6.61 13.40 -4.87
C GLY A 77 7.58 13.77 -3.74
N ALA A 78 7.12 13.84 -2.50
CA ALA A 78 7.96 14.09 -1.34
C ALA A 78 8.86 12.89 -1.08
N ASP A 79 10.16 13.12 -0.89
CA ASP A 79 11.08 12.08 -0.49
C ASP A 79 10.84 11.66 0.96
N TYR A 80 10.85 10.35 1.20
CA TYR A 80 10.69 9.82 2.55
C TYR A 80 11.52 8.56 2.78
N ALA A 81 11.73 8.25 4.06
CA ALA A 81 12.27 6.98 4.51
C ALA A 81 11.39 6.40 5.63
N LEU A 82 11.08 5.11 5.54
CA LEU A 82 10.42 4.35 6.59
C LEU A 82 11.46 3.44 7.26
N LEU A 83 11.60 3.57 8.58
CA LEU A 83 12.38 2.64 9.40
C LEU A 83 11.47 1.49 9.81
N ILE A 84 11.80 0.29 9.36
CA ILE A 84 10.99 -0.92 9.55
C ILE A 84 11.67 -1.76 10.63
N CYS A 85 10.92 -2.09 11.69
CA CYS A 85 11.40 -2.79 12.87
C CYS A 85 11.64 -4.31 12.64
N ASN A 86 12.28 -4.67 11.53
CA ASN A 86 12.82 -6.00 11.30
C ASN A 86 14.08 -6.24 12.16
N ASN A 87 14.61 -7.46 12.15
CA ASN A 87 15.90 -7.76 12.78
C ASN A 87 16.86 -8.39 11.75
N PRO A 88 17.86 -7.63 11.25
CA PRO A 88 18.16 -6.23 11.57
C PRO A 88 17.09 -5.25 11.01
N PRO A 89 16.99 -4.02 11.54
CA PRO A 89 16.08 -3.01 10.99
C PRO A 89 16.36 -2.74 9.52
N ASP A 90 15.30 -2.47 8.77
CA ASP A 90 15.37 -2.17 7.34
C ASP A 90 14.91 -0.74 7.07
N ILE A 91 15.42 -0.13 5.99
CA ILE A 91 15.04 1.22 5.58
C ILE A 91 14.46 1.16 4.17
N TYR A 92 13.16 1.43 4.06
CA TYR A 92 12.54 1.67 2.76
C TYR A 92 12.64 3.15 2.40
N ARG A 93 13.07 3.46 1.18
CA ARG A 93 13.10 4.82 0.64
C ARG A 93 12.18 4.95 -0.55
N GLY A 94 11.45 6.05 -0.64
CA GLY A 94 10.52 6.27 -1.73
C GLY A 94 10.11 7.72 -1.89
N TYR A 95 9.16 7.91 -2.81
CA TYR A 95 8.48 9.17 -3.05
C TYR A 95 6.98 8.97 -2.82
N SER A 96 6.32 9.94 -2.21
CA SER A 96 4.88 9.89 -2.02
C SER A 96 4.12 9.94 -3.35
N ASP A 97 2.96 9.29 -3.42
CA ASP A 97 2.10 9.31 -4.61
C ASP A 97 1.31 10.64 -4.76
N ALA A 98 0.39 10.69 -5.73
CA ALA A 98 -0.42 11.88 -6.00
C ALA A 98 -1.26 12.34 -4.80
N GLU A 99 -1.58 11.43 -3.88
CA GLU A 99 -2.33 11.68 -2.66
C GLU A 99 -1.44 11.80 -1.42
N GLY A 100 -0.12 11.88 -1.60
CA GLY A 100 0.83 12.00 -0.50
C GLY A 100 1.06 10.68 0.24
N MET A 101 0.53 9.55 -0.24
CA MET A 101 0.67 8.26 0.44
C MET A 101 2.10 7.73 0.32
N THR A 102 2.58 7.10 1.38
CA THR A 102 3.83 6.32 1.36
C THR A 102 3.58 4.88 0.90
N ALA A 103 4.65 4.09 0.75
CA ALA A 103 4.61 2.64 0.81
C ALA A 103 3.94 2.18 2.12
N TYR A 104 3.33 0.99 2.07
CA TYR A 104 2.70 0.33 3.22
C TYR A 104 3.74 -0.42 4.06
#